data_AF-A0A7S4LMT4-F1
#
_entry.id   AF-A0A7S4LMT4-F1
#
_cell.length_a   1.000
_cell.length_b   1.000
_cell.length_c   1.000
_cell.angle_alpha   90.00
_cell.angle_beta   90.00
_cell.angle_gamma   90.00
#
_symmetry.space_group_name_H-M   'P 1'
#
loop_
_entity.id
_entity.type
_entity.pdbx_description
1 polymer ?
#
loop_
_entity_poly.entity_id
_entity_poly.type
_entity_poly.pdbx_seq_one_letter_code
_entity_poly.pdbx_strand_id
1 'polypeptide(L)'
;MACPDMLKQAAEAYARKDLPLAERLCKDILVDNPVNVDALQVLGVLQWELKNDLEKAVELLSAAKAIESTPKVVYSLGAVLLSAKRPEEAIQAFRSYPLWQQDQKILKGLMTAYKGSHDWADRAMVVDCLLKLGPVSQADEAQLLYKRAQFLKELGRVEEAKEGFQKCLELDPKHENARFKLAIVSGNPDGLDTCPDRYVAALFDGYSGTFDHHLVEKLQYHTPAAMYHACQKAWEELHPGSSMHWQRCADLGCGTGLAGVLYRAHTQFLAGVDLSPGMIREAQKKKCYDKLVVAGLKPFLEQATGPQEAYDLILAADVFVYVGNMKDTFEALPNALHPGGWFVFSTERTIHEALAPQRTLGAPGSACQCCPGFTLGDSGRFHHCEAYIRALAVEAGLSVLSVETLTLRMNGGKPVFGNIYICIHNCSQEP
;
A
#
# COMPACT_ATOMS: atom_id res chain seq x y z
N MET A 1 22.54 -52.52 8.82
CA MET A 1 21.27 -52.11 8.19
C MET A 1 20.46 -51.44 9.27
N ALA A 2 20.30 -50.11 9.22
CA ALA A 2 19.38 -49.42 10.13
C ALA A 2 17.99 -50.06 10.00
N CYS A 3 17.38 -50.45 11.13
CA CYS A 3 16.10 -51.13 11.13
C CYS A 3 15.02 -50.17 10.56
N PRO A 4 14.22 -50.56 9.55
CA PRO A 4 13.13 -49.74 9.01
C PRO A 4 12.18 -49.17 10.09
N ASP A 5 12.10 -49.83 11.26
CA ASP A 5 11.34 -49.39 12.42
C ASP A 5 11.88 -48.10 13.06
N MET A 6 13.19 -47.84 13.04
CA MET A 6 13.77 -46.65 13.68
C MET A 6 13.40 -45.35 12.94
N LEU A 7 13.35 -45.38 11.61
CA LEU A 7 12.98 -44.19 10.83
C LEU A 7 11.49 -43.86 11.03
N LYS A 8 10.64 -44.89 11.09
CA LYS A 8 9.22 -44.73 11.40
C LYS A 8 9.04 -44.16 12.81
N GLN A 9 9.79 -44.66 13.80
CA GLN A 9 9.78 -44.12 15.16
C GLN A 9 10.26 -42.66 15.21
N ALA A 10 11.29 -42.29 14.44
CA ALA A 10 11.77 -40.91 14.36
C ALA A 10 10.70 -39.97 13.77
N ALA A 11 10.02 -40.40 12.70
CA ALA A 11 8.92 -39.66 12.09
C ALA A 11 7.71 -39.52 13.02
N GLU A 12 7.35 -40.58 13.75
CA GLU A 12 6.27 -40.56 14.74
C GLU A 12 6.60 -39.71 15.97
N ALA A 13 7.87 -39.71 16.41
CA ALA A 13 8.35 -38.84 17.47
C ALA A 13 8.27 -37.37 17.03
N TYR A 14 8.70 -37.06 15.80
CA TYR A 14 8.54 -35.73 15.20
C TYR A 14 7.06 -35.31 15.13
N ALA A 15 6.18 -36.18 14.64
CA ALA A 15 4.75 -35.90 14.55
C ALA A 15 4.09 -35.65 15.92
N ARG A 16 4.58 -36.31 16.97
CA ARG A 16 4.12 -36.13 18.37
C ARG A 16 4.81 -34.97 19.10
N LYS A 17 5.67 -34.20 18.42
CA LYS A 17 6.51 -33.13 18.99
C LYS A 17 7.48 -33.60 20.08
N ASP A 18 7.83 -34.90 20.11
CA ASP A 18 8.95 -35.40 20.89
C ASP A 18 10.25 -35.21 20.09
N LEU A 19 10.64 -33.95 19.98
CA LEU A 19 11.73 -33.50 19.13
C LEU A 19 13.12 -33.99 19.60
N PRO A 20 13.41 -34.10 20.93
CA PRO A 20 14.65 -34.71 21.40
C PRO A 20 14.79 -36.19 21.01
N LEU A 21 13.69 -36.96 21.11
CA LEU A 21 13.69 -38.36 20.69
C LEU A 21 13.90 -38.48 19.17
N ALA A 22 13.22 -37.65 18.38
CA ALA A 22 13.39 -37.61 16.93
C ALA A 22 14.84 -37.27 16.54
N GLU A 23 15.46 -36.27 17.19
CA GLU A 23 16.85 -35.90 16.92
C GLU A 23 17.82 -37.05 17.23
N ARG A 24 17.66 -37.70 18.38
CA ARG A 24 18.50 -38.84 18.78
C ARG A 24 18.36 -40.00 17.78
N LEU A 25 17.13 -40.39 17.45
CA LEU A 25 16.88 -41.49 16.51
C LEU A 25 17.44 -41.19 15.12
N CYS A 26 17.31 -39.96 14.62
CA CYS A 26 17.92 -39.56 13.36
C CYS A 26 19.45 -39.63 13.40
N LYS A 27 20.09 -39.22 14.51
CA LYS A 27 21.55 -39.34 14.66
C LYS A 27 22.00 -40.79 14.69
N ASP A 28 21.30 -41.66 15.42
CA ASP A 28 21.62 -43.09 15.48
C ASP A 28 21.51 -43.74 14.08
N ILE A 29 20.48 -43.39 13.31
CA ILE A 29 20.34 -43.83 11.91
C ILE A 29 21.52 -43.37 11.05
N LEU A 30 22.00 -42.14 11.24
CA LEU A 30 23.10 -41.58 10.45
C LEU A 30 24.49 -42.12 10.86
N VAL A 31 24.65 -42.63 12.08
CA VAL A 31 25.86 -43.38 12.49
C VAL A 31 25.96 -44.68 11.68
N ASP A 32 24.85 -45.41 11.56
CA ASP A 32 24.81 -46.70 10.84
C ASP A 32 24.70 -46.53 9.31
N ASN A 33 24.07 -45.46 8.85
CA ASN A 33 23.86 -45.14 7.43
C ASN A 33 23.95 -43.61 7.19
N PRO A 34 25.16 -43.08 6.97
CA PRO A 34 25.39 -41.64 6.79
C PRO A 34 24.69 -41.02 5.57
N VAL A 35 24.29 -41.84 4.59
CA VAL A 35 23.62 -41.39 3.36
C VAL A 35 22.09 -41.56 3.41
N ASN A 36 21.52 -41.78 4.60
CA ASN A 36 20.08 -41.89 4.76
C ASN A 36 19.39 -40.53 4.55
N VAL A 37 18.74 -40.36 3.39
CA VAL A 37 18.10 -39.11 2.94
C VAL A 37 17.02 -38.63 3.91
N ASP A 38 16.15 -39.53 4.38
CA ASP A 38 15.05 -39.17 5.28
C ASP A 38 15.56 -38.72 6.66
N ALA A 39 16.58 -39.40 7.20
CA ALA A 39 17.19 -39.03 8.47
C ALA A 39 17.94 -37.69 8.38
N LEU A 40 18.68 -37.45 7.28
CA LEU A 40 19.29 -36.14 7.00
C LEU A 40 18.23 -35.04 6.87
N GLN A 41 17.12 -35.32 6.19
CA GLN A 41 16.02 -34.37 6.00
C GLN A 41 15.35 -33.99 7.32
N VAL A 42 14.97 -34.99 8.13
CA VAL A 42 14.33 -34.75 9.44
C VAL A 42 15.30 -34.04 10.38
N LEU A 43 16.57 -34.46 10.42
CA LEU A 43 17.56 -33.81 11.27
C LEU A 43 17.81 -32.35 10.86
N GLY A 44 17.87 -32.05 9.56
CA GLY A 44 18.01 -30.69 9.05
C GLY A 44 16.84 -29.79 9.46
N VAL A 45 15.60 -30.27 9.33
CA VAL A 45 14.40 -29.54 9.82
C VAL A 45 14.46 -29.33 11.33
N LEU A 46 14.88 -30.33 12.11
CA LEU A 46 15.03 -30.21 13.56
C LEU A 46 16.09 -29.18 13.97
N GLN A 47 17.24 -29.09 13.28
CA GLN A 47 18.25 -28.07 13.59
C GLN A 47 17.70 -26.65 13.35
N TRP A 48 16.88 -26.48 12.32
CA TRP A 48 16.19 -25.22 12.06
C TRP A 48 15.14 -24.91 13.14
N GLU A 49 14.21 -25.82 13.40
CA GLU A 49 13.05 -25.55 14.27
C GLU A 49 13.43 -25.44 15.76
N LEU A 50 14.38 -26.24 16.25
CA LEU A 50 14.73 -26.27 17.68
C LEU A 50 15.86 -25.34 18.06
N LYS A 51 16.90 -25.29 17.22
CA LYS A 51 18.16 -24.62 17.57
C LYS A 51 18.36 -23.33 16.82
N ASN A 52 17.50 -23.05 15.85
CA ASN A 52 17.66 -21.93 14.92
C ASN A 52 19.05 -21.95 14.24
N ASP A 53 19.63 -23.14 14.09
CA ASP A 53 20.93 -23.35 13.45
C ASP A 53 20.72 -23.53 11.94
N LEU A 54 20.55 -22.39 11.27
CA LEU A 54 20.20 -22.33 9.86
C LEU A 54 21.31 -22.89 8.96
N GLU A 55 22.58 -22.64 9.29
CA GLU A 55 23.70 -23.15 8.49
C GLU A 55 23.81 -24.66 8.59
N LYS A 56 23.66 -25.24 9.80
CA LYS A 56 23.66 -26.69 9.94
C LYS A 56 22.47 -27.35 9.25
N ALA A 57 21.30 -26.71 9.30
CA ALA A 57 20.13 -27.17 8.57
C ALA A 57 20.36 -27.17 7.05
N VAL A 58 20.96 -26.10 6.49
CA VAL A 58 21.34 -26.02 5.07
C VAL A 58 22.34 -27.10 4.70
N GLU A 59 23.38 -27.34 5.52
CA GLU A 59 24.38 -28.38 5.27
C GLU A 59 23.74 -29.78 5.16
N LEU A 60 22.93 -30.15 6.16
CA LEU A 60 22.26 -31.45 6.23
C LEU A 60 21.28 -31.66 5.06
N LEU A 61 20.50 -30.63 4.73
CA LEU A 61 19.53 -30.69 3.64
C LEU A 61 20.19 -30.66 2.26
N SER A 62 21.32 -29.97 2.11
CA SER A 62 22.12 -30.00 0.89
C SER A 62 22.77 -31.37 0.67
N ALA A 63 23.27 -32.00 1.73
CA ALA A 63 23.78 -33.37 1.68
C ALA A 63 22.67 -34.35 1.30
N ALA A 64 21.48 -34.25 1.90
CA ALA A 64 20.32 -35.07 1.55
C ALA A 64 19.97 -34.93 0.06
N LYS A 65 19.91 -33.69 -0.45
CA LYS A 65 19.60 -33.39 -1.86
C LYS A 65 20.64 -33.95 -2.83
N ALA A 66 21.92 -33.90 -2.46
CA ALA A 66 23.01 -34.43 -3.28
C ALA A 66 22.96 -35.95 -3.44
N ILE A 67 22.38 -36.65 -2.46
CA ILE A 67 22.14 -38.09 -2.53
C ILE A 67 20.86 -38.38 -3.33
N GLU A 68 19.74 -37.77 -2.94
CA GLU A 68 18.46 -37.94 -3.62
C GLU A 68 17.63 -36.65 -3.61
N SER A 69 17.33 -36.12 -4.80
CA SER A 69 16.57 -34.88 -4.97
C SER A 69 15.06 -35.16 -5.00
N THR A 70 14.48 -35.40 -3.81
CA THR A 70 13.02 -35.59 -3.65
C THR A 70 12.30 -34.24 -3.41
N PRO A 71 10.99 -34.12 -3.73
CA PRO A 71 10.24 -32.90 -3.45
C PRO A 71 10.30 -32.46 -1.98
N LYS A 72 10.27 -33.42 -1.05
CA LYS A 72 10.29 -33.16 0.39
C LYS A 72 11.61 -32.52 0.82
N VAL A 73 12.73 -33.05 0.34
CA VAL A 73 14.07 -32.53 0.64
C VAL A 73 14.26 -31.15 0.02
N VAL A 74 13.93 -31.01 -1.27
CA VAL A 74 14.06 -29.76 -2.01
C VAL A 74 13.22 -28.64 -1.38
N TYR A 75 11.97 -28.96 -1.02
CA TYR A 75 11.10 -28.01 -0.33
C TYR A 75 11.67 -27.58 1.03
N SER A 76 12.14 -28.55 1.83
CA SER A 76 12.72 -28.28 3.15
C SER A 76 13.96 -27.39 3.03
N LEU A 77 14.87 -27.69 2.09
CA LEU A 77 16.06 -26.89 1.84
C LEU A 77 15.70 -25.46 1.44
N GLY A 78 14.78 -25.30 0.48
CA GLY A 78 14.34 -23.98 0.05
C GLY A 78 13.68 -23.17 1.16
N ALA A 79 12.87 -23.78 2.02
CA ALA A 79 12.25 -23.10 3.15
C ALA A 79 13.27 -22.61 4.21
N VAL A 80 14.28 -23.43 4.51
CA VAL A 80 15.39 -23.05 5.39
C VAL A 80 16.20 -21.91 4.79
N LEU A 81 16.53 -21.97 3.48
CA LEU A 81 17.27 -20.92 2.79
C LEU A 81 16.51 -19.58 2.80
N LEU A 82 15.18 -19.60 2.63
CA LEU A 82 14.36 -18.40 2.77
C LEU A 82 14.38 -17.83 4.18
N SER A 83 14.35 -18.69 5.21
CA SER A 83 14.46 -18.28 6.61
C SER A 83 15.85 -17.71 6.93
N ALA A 84 16.89 -18.21 6.26
CA ALA A 84 18.25 -17.69 6.28
C ALA A 84 18.46 -16.43 5.43
N LYS A 85 17.41 -15.87 4.83
CA LYS A 85 17.47 -14.69 3.94
C LYS A 85 18.38 -14.89 2.72
N ARG A 86 18.42 -16.11 2.17
CA ARG A 86 19.17 -16.53 0.98
C ARG A 86 18.22 -16.92 -0.17
N PRO A 87 17.40 -15.98 -0.71
CA PRO A 87 16.34 -16.31 -1.66
C PRO A 87 16.86 -16.83 -3.01
N GLU A 88 18.01 -16.37 -3.49
CA GLU A 88 18.61 -16.80 -4.75
C GLU A 88 19.00 -18.28 -4.71
N GLU A 89 19.59 -18.72 -3.60
CA GLU A 89 19.92 -20.13 -3.37
C GLU A 89 18.67 -20.98 -3.20
N ALA A 90 17.61 -20.43 -2.57
CA ALA A 90 16.33 -21.12 -2.49
C ALA A 90 15.73 -21.34 -3.89
N ILE A 91 15.78 -20.34 -4.78
CA ILE A 91 15.33 -20.46 -6.18
C ILE A 91 16.12 -21.54 -6.90
N GLN A 92 17.44 -21.57 -6.77
CA GLN A 92 18.29 -22.60 -7.36
C GLN A 92 17.95 -24.00 -6.82
N ALA A 93 17.74 -24.12 -5.51
CA ALA A 93 17.34 -25.37 -4.88
C ALA A 93 16.01 -25.88 -5.44
N PHE A 94 14.97 -25.03 -5.47
CA PHE A 94 13.67 -25.39 -6.03
C PHE A 94 13.74 -25.78 -7.51
N ARG A 95 14.45 -25.00 -8.34
CA ARG A 95 14.57 -25.23 -9.79
C ARG A 95 15.37 -26.47 -10.16
N SER A 96 16.25 -26.93 -9.27
CA SER A 96 17.03 -28.15 -9.51
C SER A 96 16.22 -29.44 -9.43
N TYR A 97 14.97 -29.40 -8.95
CA TYR A 97 14.08 -30.55 -8.96
C TYR A 97 13.43 -30.73 -10.34
N PRO A 98 13.63 -31.85 -11.07
CA PRO A 98 13.22 -31.97 -12.48
C PRO A 98 11.73 -31.73 -12.75
N LEU A 99 10.85 -32.05 -11.78
CA LEU A 99 9.40 -31.91 -11.91
C LEU A 99 8.84 -30.68 -11.16
N TRP A 100 9.67 -29.66 -10.90
CA TRP A 100 9.26 -28.48 -10.13
C TRP A 100 8.03 -27.77 -10.70
N GLN A 101 7.83 -27.80 -12.02
CA GLN A 101 6.67 -27.20 -12.69
C GLN A 101 5.34 -27.93 -12.42
N GLN A 102 5.42 -29.15 -11.91
CA GLN A 102 4.27 -30.02 -11.65
C GLN A 102 4.02 -30.20 -10.13
N ASP A 103 4.87 -29.62 -9.28
CA ASP A 103 4.77 -29.74 -7.83
C ASP A 103 4.27 -28.44 -7.21
N GLN A 104 3.03 -28.47 -6.70
CA GLN A 104 2.37 -27.29 -6.13
C GLN A 104 3.12 -26.72 -4.91
N LYS A 105 3.78 -27.55 -4.09
CA LYS A 105 4.52 -27.07 -2.90
C LYS A 105 5.78 -26.33 -3.33
N ILE A 106 6.51 -26.86 -4.31
CA ILE A 106 7.71 -26.21 -4.85
C ILE A 106 7.35 -24.90 -5.55
N LEU A 107 6.28 -24.86 -6.35
CA LEU A 107 5.80 -23.63 -6.99
C LEU A 107 5.41 -22.55 -5.97
N LYS A 108 4.74 -22.92 -4.87
CA LYS A 108 4.45 -21.98 -3.76
C LYS A 108 5.72 -21.49 -3.07
N GLY A 109 6.72 -22.36 -2.91
CA GLY A 109 8.07 -22.01 -2.44
C GLY A 109 8.75 -20.99 -3.35
N LEU A 110 8.74 -21.23 -4.67
CA LEU A 110 9.26 -20.29 -5.68
C LEU A 110 8.55 -18.94 -5.64
N MET A 111 7.21 -18.91 -5.55
CA MET A 111 6.46 -17.65 -5.39
C MET A 111 6.91 -16.83 -4.18
N THR A 112 7.29 -17.50 -3.09
CA THR A 112 7.81 -16.85 -1.88
C THR A 112 9.24 -16.38 -2.10
N ALA A 113 10.07 -17.19 -2.75
CA ALA A 113 11.48 -16.87 -3.00
C ALA A 113 11.66 -15.68 -3.96
N TYR A 114 10.78 -15.53 -4.95
CA TYR A 114 10.76 -14.37 -5.84
C TYR A 114 10.18 -13.10 -5.19
N LYS A 115 9.76 -13.14 -3.93
CA LYS A 115 9.19 -11.95 -3.27
C LYS A 115 10.29 -10.90 -3.07
N GLY A 116 10.21 -9.81 -3.83
CA GLY A 116 11.16 -8.70 -3.79
C GLY A 116 12.16 -8.70 -4.96
N SER A 117 12.24 -9.78 -5.74
CA SER A 117 13.00 -9.78 -6.98
C SER A 117 12.17 -9.21 -8.14
N HIS A 118 12.87 -8.65 -9.14
CA HIS A 118 12.29 -8.09 -10.36
C HIS A 118 12.22 -9.11 -11.50
N ASP A 119 12.26 -10.42 -11.18
CA ASP A 119 12.21 -11.52 -12.14
C ASP A 119 10.78 -11.79 -12.63
N TRP A 120 10.14 -10.76 -13.20
CA TRP A 120 8.71 -10.77 -13.52
C TRP A 120 8.32 -11.90 -14.47
N ALA A 121 9.18 -12.26 -15.42
CA ALA A 121 8.96 -13.35 -16.35
C ALA A 121 8.90 -14.71 -15.64
N ASP A 122 9.86 -14.96 -14.74
CA ASP A 122 9.90 -16.19 -13.95
C ASP A 122 8.70 -16.29 -13.00
N ARG A 123 8.30 -15.17 -12.40
CA ARG A 123 7.12 -15.09 -11.53
C ARG A 123 5.83 -15.37 -12.29
N ALA A 124 5.67 -14.82 -13.49
CA ALA A 124 4.53 -15.12 -14.36
C ALA A 124 4.49 -16.61 -14.74
N MET A 125 5.64 -17.20 -15.11
CA MET A 125 5.75 -18.63 -15.42
C MET A 125 5.33 -19.52 -14.24
N VAL A 126 5.77 -19.20 -13.01
CA VAL A 126 5.39 -19.97 -11.82
C VAL A 126 3.88 -19.90 -11.59
N VAL A 127 3.25 -18.75 -11.80
CA VAL A 127 1.79 -18.60 -11.72
C VAL A 127 1.09 -19.40 -12.82
N ASP A 128 1.61 -19.39 -14.05
CA ASP A 128 1.07 -20.19 -15.16
C ASP A 128 1.12 -21.70 -14.84
N CYS A 129 2.20 -22.18 -14.22
CA CYS A 129 2.29 -23.56 -13.74
C CYS A 129 1.24 -23.86 -12.66
N LEU A 130 1.03 -22.95 -11.70
CA LEU A 130 0.01 -23.11 -10.65
C LEU A 130 -1.41 -23.16 -11.23
N LEU A 131 -1.73 -22.30 -12.20
CA LEU A 131 -3.02 -22.31 -12.90
C LEU A 131 -3.23 -23.63 -13.67
N LYS A 132 -2.20 -24.16 -14.34
CA LYS A 132 -2.26 -25.45 -15.06
C LYS A 132 -2.50 -26.64 -14.16
N LEU A 133 -1.98 -26.62 -12.92
CA LEU A 133 -2.19 -27.69 -11.94
C LEU A 133 -3.61 -27.74 -11.38
N GLY A 134 -4.42 -26.70 -11.64
CA GLY A 134 -5.75 -26.56 -11.07
C GLY A 134 -5.72 -25.77 -9.77
N PRO A 135 -6.33 -24.56 -9.74
CA PRO A 135 -6.55 -23.81 -8.53
C PRO A 135 -7.41 -24.59 -7.52
N VAL A 136 -7.19 -24.35 -6.22
CA VAL A 136 -7.94 -25.06 -5.17
C VAL A 136 -9.40 -24.60 -5.10
N SER A 137 -9.68 -23.38 -5.54
CA SER A 137 -11.01 -22.78 -5.60
C SER A 137 -11.05 -21.65 -6.64
N GLN A 138 -12.25 -21.18 -6.99
CA GLN A 138 -12.42 -20.00 -7.85
C GLN A 138 -11.75 -18.74 -7.27
N ALA A 139 -11.78 -18.58 -5.94
CA ALA A 139 -11.11 -17.45 -5.28
C ALA A 139 -9.57 -17.55 -5.38
N ASP A 140 -9.01 -18.75 -5.28
CA ASP A 140 -7.57 -19.00 -5.50
C ASP A 140 -7.19 -18.72 -6.97
N GLU A 141 -8.04 -19.13 -7.91
CA GLU A 141 -7.86 -18.84 -9.34
C GLU A 141 -7.86 -17.34 -9.63
N ALA A 142 -8.86 -16.60 -9.14
CA ALA A 142 -8.93 -15.16 -9.28
C ALA A 142 -7.64 -14.49 -8.75
N GLN A 143 -7.19 -14.90 -7.57
CA GLN A 143 -5.97 -14.38 -6.96
C GLN A 143 -4.70 -14.68 -7.77
N LEU A 144 -4.61 -15.86 -8.40
CA LEU A 144 -3.50 -16.21 -9.29
C LEU A 144 -3.55 -15.40 -10.59
N LEU A 145 -4.73 -15.25 -11.21
CA LEU A 145 -4.93 -14.42 -12.40
C LEU A 145 -4.54 -12.96 -12.15
N TYR A 146 -4.94 -12.40 -11.01
CA TYR A 146 -4.51 -11.06 -10.60
C TYR A 146 -2.98 -10.93 -10.51
N LYS A 147 -2.30 -11.89 -9.87
CA LYS A 147 -0.82 -11.88 -9.75
C LYS A 147 -0.16 -11.99 -11.11
N ARG A 148 -0.65 -12.87 -11.98
CA ARG A 148 -0.17 -13.02 -13.37
C ARG A 148 -0.28 -11.71 -14.13
N ALA A 149 -1.46 -11.08 -14.10
CA ALA A 149 -1.71 -9.80 -14.75
C ALA A 149 -0.78 -8.69 -14.23
N GLN A 150 -0.54 -8.65 -12.91
CA GLN A 150 0.42 -7.71 -12.32
C GLN A 150 1.84 -7.92 -12.88
N PHE A 151 2.33 -9.16 -12.97
CA PHE A 151 3.67 -9.42 -13.51
C PHE A 151 3.77 -9.13 -15.01
N LEU A 152 2.71 -9.41 -15.78
CA LEU A 152 2.66 -9.07 -17.20
C LEU A 152 2.69 -7.56 -17.45
N LYS A 153 2.02 -6.78 -16.59
CA LYS A 153 2.10 -5.32 -16.63
C LYS A 153 3.54 -4.85 -16.42
N GLU A 154 4.27 -5.38 -15.43
CA GLU A 154 5.67 -5.01 -15.19
C GLU A 154 6.61 -5.42 -16.33
N LEU A 155 6.22 -6.43 -17.13
CA LEU A 155 6.90 -6.82 -18.38
C LEU A 155 6.51 -5.95 -19.59
N GLY A 156 5.63 -4.95 -19.43
CA GLY A 156 5.12 -4.13 -20.54
C GLY A 156 4.08 -4.83 -21.42
N ARG A 157 3.63 -6.04 -21.06
CA ARG A 157 2.59 -6.81 -21.78
C ARG A 157 1.21 -6.35 -21.33
N VAL A 158 0.90 -5.08 -21.63
CA VAL A 158 -0.26 -4.34 -21.08
C VAL A 158 -1.60 -4.98 -21.48
N GLU A 159 -1.77 -5.39 -22.74
CA GLU A 159 -3.04 -5.98 -23.20
C GLU A 159 -3.34 -7.32 -22.50
N GLU A 160 -2.33 -8.16 -22.32
CA GLU A 160 -2.50 -9.42 -21.58
C GLU A 160 -2.74 -9.20 -20.08
N ALA A 161 -2.19 -8.11 -19.52
CA ALA A 161 -2.50 -7.71 -18.15
C ALA A 161 -3.97 -7.28 -18.02
N LYS A 162 -4.50 -6.50 -18.98
CA LYS A 162 -5.93 -6.13 -19.02
C LYS A 162 -6.82 -7.36 -19.04
N GLU A 163 -6.58 -8.29 -19.96
CA GLU A 163 -7.35 -9.54 -20.05
C GLU A 163 -7.27 -10.35 -18.73
N GLY A 164 -6.09 -10.43 -18.11
CA GLY A 164 -5.91 -11.12 -16.85
C GLY A 164 -6.69 -10.47 -15.69
N PHE A 165 -6.72 -9.14 -15.61
CA PHE A 165 -7.53 -8.44 -14.61
C PHE A 165 -9.03 -8.59 -14.87
N GLN A 166 -9.48 -8.58 -16.13
CA GLN A 166 -10.88 -8.83 -16.49
C GLN A 166 -11.32 -10.23 -16.06
N LYS A 167 -10.55 -11.27 -16.39
CA LYS A 167 -10.84 -12.65 -15.95
C LYS A 167 -10.84 -12.81 -14.44
N CYS A 168 -9.95 -12.09 -13.73
CA CYS A 168 -9.99 -12.04 -12.28
C CYS A 168 -11.33 -11.48 -11.76
N LEU A 169 -11.86 -10.44 -12.39
CA LEU A 169 -13.13 -9.80 -11.99
C LEU A 169 -14.36 -10.60 -12.42
N GLU A 170 -14.27 -11.41 -13.47
CA GLU A 170 -15.32 -12.39 -13.82
C GLU A 170 -15.48 -13.46 -12.73
N LEU A 171 -14.37 -13.90 -12.13
CA LEU A 171 -14.37 -14.89 -11.05
C LEU A 171 -14.65 -14.28 -9.66
N ASP A 172 -14.12 -13.09 -9.40
CA ASP A 172 -14.36 -12.33 -8.18
C ASP A 172 -14.69 -10.87 -8.51
N PRO A 173 -15.98 -10.55 -8.73
CA PRO A 173 -16.44 -9.19 -9.03
C PRO A 173 -16.13 -8.17 -7.92
N LYS A 174 -15.81 -8.64 -6.70
CA LYS A 174 -15.48 -7.78 -5.54
C LYS A 174 -13.97 -7.61 -5.36
N HIS A 175 -13.13 -8.09 -6.28
CA HIS A 175 -11.68 -7.99 -6.17
C HIS A 175 -11.18 -6.54 -6.43
N GLU A 176 -11.23 -5.69 -5.40
CA GLU A 176 -10.94 -4.25 -5.46
C GLU A 176 -9.61 -3.91 -6.15
N ASN A 177 -8.54 -4.66 -5.83
CA ASN A 177 -7.21 -4.43 -6.42
C ASN A 177 -7.18 -4.73 -7.94
N ALA A 178 -7.96 -5.70 -8.41
CA ALA A 178 -7.99 -6.05 -9.83
C ALA A 178 -8.77 -4.97 -10.60
N ARG A 179 -9.90 -4.52 -10.05
CA ARG A 179 -10.68 -3.39 -10.59
C ARG A 179 -9.84 -2.13 -10.70
N PHE A 180 -9.12 -1.80 -9.62
CA PHE A 180 -8.22 -0.65 -9.59
C PHE A 180 -7.09 -0.75 -10.63
N LYS A 181 -6.39 -1.90 -10.68
CA LYS A 181 -5.31 -2.11 -11.66
C LYS A 181 -5.82 -2.10 -13.09
N LEU A 182 -6.98 -2.70 -13.36
CA LEU A 182 -7.61 -2.70 -14.67
C LEU A 182 -7.88 -1.27 -15.16
N ALA A 183 -8.43 -0.41 -14.31
CA ALA A 183 -8.69 0.98 -14.69
C ALA A 183 -7.42 1.75 -15.03
N ILE A 184 -6.35 1.58 -14.24
CA ILE A 184 -5.04 2.18 -14.54
C ILE A 184 -4.54 1.70 -15.91
N VAL A 185 -4.52 0.39 -16.16
CA VAL A 185 -3.96 -0.13 -17.43
C VAL A 185 -4.86 0.17 -18.63
N SER A 186 -6.17 0.37 -18.41
CA SER A 186 -7.14 0.68 -19.46
C SER A 186 -7.26 2.17 -19.75
N GLY A 187 -6.75 3.03 -18.87
CA GLY A 187 -6.97 4.48 -18.95
C GLY A 187 -8.45 4.86 -18.82
N ASN A 188 -9.29 3.95 -18.30
CA ASN A 188 -10.71 4.17 -18.11
C ASN A 188 -11.06 3.98 -16.62
N PRO A 189 -11.37 5.06 -15.88
CA PRO A 189 -11.77 4.99 -14.48
C PRO A 189 -13.22 4.57 -14.25
N ASP A 190 -14.00 4.22 -15.28
CA ASP A 190 -15.43 3.90 -15.15
C ASP A 190 -15.69 2.95 -13.95
N GLY A 191 -16.41 3.47 -12.96
CA GLY A 191 -16.77 2.75 -11.73
C GLY A 191 -15.72 2.76 -10.60
N LEU A 192 -14.67 3.59 -10.68
CA LEU A 192 -13.73 3.83 -9.58
C LEU A 192 -13.88 5.22 -8.98
N ASP A 193 -14.51 5.25 -7.82
CA ASP A 193 -14.65 6.45 -6.99
C ASP A 193 -13.39 6.73 -6.17
N THR A 194 -12.62 5.73 -5.76
CA THR A 194 -11.44 5.92 -4.92
C THR A 194 -10.41 4.81 -5.14
N CYS A 195 -9.14 5.11 -4.84
CA CYS A 195 -8.14 4.05 -4.69
C CYS A 195 -8.52 3.18 -3.49
N PRO A 196 -8.40 1.84 -3.56
CA PRO A 196 -8.62 0.98 -2.40
C PRO A 196 -7.67 1.33 -1.24
N ASP A 197 -8.19 1.43 -0.02
CA ASP A 197 -7.39 1.78 1.16
C ASP A 197 -6.15 0.89 1.34
N ARG A 198 -6.32 -0.42 1.13
CA ARG A 198 -5.22 -1.39 1.21
C ARG A 198 -4.14 -1.14 0.16
N TYR A 199 -4.53 -0.69 -1.03
CA TYR A 199 -3.57 -0.33 -2.08
C TYR A 199 -2.75 0.89 -1.66
N VAL A 200 -3.42 1.93 -1.17
CA VAL A 200 -2.76 3.16 -0.70
C VAL A 200 -1.84 2.87 0.48
N ALA A 201 -2.31 2.13 1.49
CA ALA A 201 -1.52 1.73 2.64
C ALA A 201 -0.27 0.92 2.24
N ALA A 202 -0.43 -0.07 1.35
CA ALA A 202 0.68 -0.92 0.91
C ALA A 202 1.70 -0.15 0.05
N LEU A 203 1.23 0.78 -0.79
CA LEU A 203 2.09 1.68 -1.56
C LEU A 203 3.01 2.44 -0.60
N PHE A 204 2.43 3.14 0.37
CA PHE A 204 3.18 4.00 1.30
C PHE A 204 4.00 3.24 2.34
N ASP A 205 3.54 2.08 2.83
CA ASP A 205 4.35 1.22 3.70
C ASP A 205 5.68 0.84 3.02
N GLY A 206 5.64 0.51 1.72
CA GLY A 206 6.83 0.19 0.93
C GLY A 206 7.79 1.36 0.72
N TYR A 207 7.29 2.61 0.77
CA TYR A 207 8.11 3.82 0.60
C TYR A 207 8.59 4.45 1.91
N SER A 208 7.90 4.17 3.03
CA SER A 208 8.02 4.91 4.30
C SER A 208 9.46 5.22 4.75
N GLY A 209 10.38 4.24 4.70
CA GLY A 209 11.77 4.43 5.12
C GLY A 209 12.64 5.34 4.24
N THR A 210 12.19 5.68 3.03
CA THR A 210 12.91 6.56 2.07
C THR A 210 12.09 7.76 1.61
N PHE A 211 10.90 7.92 2.17
CA PHE A 211 9.86 8.83 1.68
C PHE A 211 10.32 10.29 1.63
N ASP A 212 10.83 10.81 2.74
CA ASP A 212 11.22 12.23 2.87
C ASP A 212 12.34 12.60 1.88
N HIS A 213 13.38 11.75 1.78
CA HIS A 213 14.52 11.96 0.88
C HIS A 213 14.10 11.86 -0.60
N HIS A 214 13.18 10.97 -0.96
CA HIS A 214 12.73 10.85 -2.34
C HIS A 214 11.84 12.04 -2.75
N LEU A 215 10.89 12.45 -1.91
CA LEU A 215 9.93 13.50 -2.25
C LEU A 215 10.57 14.89 -2.28
N VAL A 216 11.37 15.23 -1.28
CA VAL A 216 11.93 16.59 -1.17
C VAL A 216 13.06 16.78 -2.17
N GLU A 217 13.96 15.80 -2.31
CA GLU A 217 15.16 15.99 -3.14
C GLU A 217 14.96 15.60 -4.61
N LYS A 218 14.15 14.57 -4.91
CA LYS A 218 13.97 14.09 -6.30
C LYS A 218 12.71 14.62 -6.97
N LEU A 219 11.61 14.78 -6.22
CA LEU A 219 10.33 15.22 -6.79
C LEU A 219 10.07 16.71 -6.59
N GLN A 220 10.93 17.43 -5.86
CA GLN A 220 10.76 18.84 -5.54
C GLN A 220 9.35 19.09 -4.98
N TYR A 221 8.96 18.28 -4.00
CA TYR A 221 7.63 18.33 -3.40
C TYR A 221 7.52 19.48 -2.41
N HIS A 222 6.60 20.42 -2.66
CA HIS A 222 6.44 21.63 -1.85
C HIS A 222 5.01 21.84 -1.33
N THR A 223 4.09 20.89 -1.55
CA THR A 223 2.66 21.07 -1.25
C THR A 223 2.37 21.47 0.21
N PRO A 224 2.94 20.84 1.26
CA PRO A 224 2.70 21.26 2.64
C PRO A 224 3.19 22.69 2.93
N ALA A 225 4.34 23.08 2.37
CA ALA A 225 4.88 24.43 2.52
C ALA A 225 4.02 25.47 1.79
N ALA A 226 3.58 25.16 0.57
CA ALA A 226 2.69 26.03 -0.18
C ALA A 226 1.32 26.21 0.51
N MET A 227 0.74 25.12 1.05
CA MET A 227 -0.49 25.21 1.86
C MET A 227 -0.28 26.06 3.11
N TYR A 228 0.85 25.90 3.80
CA TYR A 228 1.19 26.71 4.97
C TYR A 228 1.31 28.20 4.62
N HIS A 229 1.99 28.55 3.53
CA HIS A 229 2.09 29.94 3.07
C HIS A 229 0.74 30.53 2.65
N ALA A 230 -0.10 29.75 1.96
CA ALA A 230 -1.46 30.17 1.62
C ALA A 230 -2.29 30.45 2.89
N CYS A 231 -2.15 29.62 3.93
CA CYS A 231 -2.81 29.85 5.22
C CYS A 231 -2.32 31.13 5.90
N GLN A 232 -1.00 31.35 5.95
CA GLN A 232 -0.44 32.57 6.55
C GLN A 232 -0.97 33.83 5.87
N LYS A 233 -0.99 33.83 4.52
CA LYS A 233 -1.50 34.95 3.74
C LYS A 233 -2.98 35.21 4.01
N ALA A 234 -3.81 34.17 3.91
CA ALA A 234 -5.25 34.29 4.17
C ALA A 234 -5.54 34.72 5.61
N TRP A 235 -4.72 34.28 6.57
CA TRP A 235 -4.88 34.64 7.98
C TRP A 235 -4.61 36.12 8.20
N GLU A 236 -3.51 36.66 7.66
CA GLU A 236 -3.19 38.08 7.77
C GLU A 236 -4.27 38.97 7.13
N GLU A 237 -4.85 38.52 6.00
CA GLU A 237 -5.95 39.24 5.33
C GLU A 237 -7.24 39.28 6.18
N LEU A 238 -7.56 38.21 6.88
CA LEU A 238 -8.78 38.10 7.70
C LEU A 238 -8.62 38.60 9.14
N HIS A 239 -7.40 38.53 9.69
CA HIS A 239 -7.08 38.85 11.07
C HIS A 239 -5.80 39.69 11.17
N PRO A 240 -5.78 40.90 10.58
CA PRO A 240 -4.57 41.71 10.45
C PRO A 240 -3.93 42.01 11.82
N GLY A 241 -2.62 41.83 11.91
CA GLY A 241 -1.85 42.05 13.14
C GLY A 241 -2.01 40.98 14.22
N SER A 242 -2.68 39.86 13.94
CA SER A 242 -2.78 38.71 14.85
C SER A 242 -1.88 37.55 14.39
N SER A 243 -1.34 36.80 15.34
CA SER A 243 -0.58 35.57 15.02
C SER A 243 -1.55 34.43 14.68
N MET A 244 -1.23 33.67 13.63
CA MET A 244 -1.99 32.47 13.25
C MET A 244 -2.00 31.45 14.39
N HIS A 245 -3.19 31.07 14.84
CA HIS A 245 -3.34 30.10 15.92
C HIS A 245 -4.65 29.32 15.81
N TRP A 246 -4.57 28.01 16.07
CA TRP A 246 -5.68 27.06 16.00
C TRP A 246 -5.75 26.24 17.30
N GLN A 247 -6.94 26.06 17.89
CA GLN A 247 -7.06 25.23 19.09
C GLN A 247 -6.89 23.75 18.72
N ARG A 248 -7.56 23.32 17.65
CA ARG A 248 -7.53 21.92 17.22
C ARG A 248 -7.30 21.81 15.73
N CYS A 249 -6.24 21.11 15.35
CA CYS A 249 -5.89 20.82 13.97
C CYS A 249 -5.93 19.31 13.70
N ALA A 250 -6.47 18.93 12.55
CA ALA A 250 -6.36 17.58 11.98
C ALA A 250 -5.53 17.62 10.69
N ASP A 251 -4.64 16.65 10.54
CA ASP A 251 -3.85 16.42 9.33
C ASP A 251 -4.27 15.08 8.71
N LEU A 252 -5.14 15.16 7.70
CA LEU A 252 -5.63 14.01 6.95
C LEU A 252 -4.55 13.53 6.00
N GLY A 253 -4.24 12.23 6.03
CA GLY A 253 -3.13 11.66 5.27
C GLY A 253 -1.79 12.28 5.67
N CYS A 254 -1.52 12.34 6.98
CA CYS A 254 -0.36 13.05 7.52
C CYS A 254 0.99 12.52 7.03
N GLY A 255 1.02 11.32 6.44
CA GLY A 255 2.23 10.69 5.92
C GLY A 255 3.30 10.58 7.01
N THR A 256 4.52 10.95 6.67
CA THR A 256 5.63 11.01 7.64
C THR A 256 5.59 12.25 8.54
N GLY A 257 4.61 13.13 8.41
CA GLY A 257 4.42 14.28 9.29
C GLY A 257 5.02 15.61 8.82
N LEU A 258 5.26 15.78 7.52
CA LEU A 258 5.86 17.00 6.97
C LEU A 258 4.99 18.25 7.22
N ALA A 259 3.68 18.14 7.03
CA ALA A 259 2.76 19.24 7.34
C ALA A 259 2.74 19.53 8.84
N GLY A 260 2.64 18.51 9.69
CA GLY A 260 2.60 18.70 11.14
C GLY A 260 3.78 19.48 11.73
N VAL A 261 4.98 19.33 11.17
CA VAL A 261 6.15 20.15 11.59
C VAL A 261 5.92 21.65 11.35
N LEU A 262 5.31 22.02 10.22
CA LEU A 262 5.07 23.42 9.87
C LEU A 262 3.98 24.05 10.76
N TYR A 263 2.94 23.28 11.10
CA TYR A 263 1.78 23.78 11.82
C TYR A 263 1.88 23.63 13.36
N ARG A 264 2.82 22.84 13.89
CA ARG A 264 2.96 22.58 15.34
C ARG A 264 3.04 23.84 16.20
N ALA A 265 3.76 24.85 15.74
CA ALA A 265 3.94 26.10 16.49
C ALA A 265 2.65 26.95 16.58
N HIS A 266 1.67 26.65 15.72
CA HIS A 266 0.42 27.41 15.58
C HIS A 266 -0.80 26.63 16.08
N THR A 267 -0.59 25.48 16.70
CA THR A 267 -1.67 24.56 17.10
C THR A 267 -1.54 24.16 18.56
N GLN A 268 -2.65 24.23 19.30
CA GLN A 268 -2.70 23.75 20.68
C GLN A 268 -2.78 22.22 20.71
N PHE A 269 -3.63 21.63 19.86
CA PHE A 269 -3.75 20.20 19.65
C PHE A 269 -3.63 19.86 18.16
N LEU A 270 -2.77 18.90 17.83
CA LEU A 270 -2.55 18.42 16.46
C LEU A 270 -2.73 16.90 16.37
N ALA A 271 -3.76 16.47 15.67
CA ALA A 271 -4.00 15.07 15.33
C ALA A 271 -3.60 14.76 13.89
N GLY A 272 -3.01 13.59 13.65
CA GLY A 272 -2.70 13.08 12.32
C GLY A 272 -3.35 11.72 12.08
N VAL A 273 -3.78 11.47 10.85
CA VAL A 273 -4.30 10.18 10.42
C VAL A 273 -3.67 9.76 9.11
N ASP A 274 -3.33 8.48 8.98
CA ASP A 274 -2.85 7.89 7.73
C ASP A 274 -3.32 6.43 7.61
N LEU A 275 -3.47 5.94 6.38
CA LEU A 275 -3.80 4.54 6.12
C LEU A 275 -2.60 3.61 6.37
N SER A 276 -1.37 4.11 6.23
CA SER A 276 -0.13 3.35 6.35
C SER A 276 0.40 3.36 7.79
N PRO A 277 0.49 2.18 8.44
CA PRO A 277 1.18 2.05 9.73
C PRO A 277 2.66 2.46 9.66
N GLY A 278 3.32 2.25 8.52
CA GLY A 278 4.69 2.70 8.27
C GLY A 278 4.83 4.22 8.33
N MET A 279 3.94 4.94 7.66
CA MET A 279 3.92 6.41 7.69
C MET A 279 3.70 6.95 9.09
N ILE A 280 2.74 6.39 9.84
CA ILE A 280 2.50 6.77 11.23
C ILE A 280 3.75 6.56 12.11
N ARG A 281 4.49 5.46 11.94
CA ARG A 281 5.75 5.24 12.67
C ARG A 281 6.81 6.29 12.36
N GLU A 282 6.90 6.76 11.13
CA GLU A 282 7.82 7.86 10.78
C GLU A 282 7.34 9.21 11.34
N ALA A 283 6.04 9.50 11.28
CA ALA A 283 5.46 10.71 11.87
C ALA A 283 5.68 10.79 13.38
N GLN A 284 5.57 9.67 14.10
CA GLN A 284 5.86 9.58 15.53
C GLN A 284 7.28 10.09 15.87
N LYS A 285 8.27 9.82 15.01
CA LYS A 285 9.66 10.25 15.25
C LYS A 285 9.82 11.76 15.23
N LYS A 286 8.96 12.48 14.49
CA LYS A 286 8.99 13.96 14.39
C LYS A 286 8.45 14.66 15.63
N LYS A 287 7.72 13.96 16.50
CA LYS A 287 7.21 14.48 17.79
C LYS A 287 6.40 15.79 17.68
N CYS A 288 5.70 16.00 16.57
CA CYS A 288 4.84 17.17 16.36
C CYS A 288 3.35 16.90 16.63
N TYR A 289 2.89 15.64 16.58
CA TYR A 289 1.48 15.29 16.78
C TYR A 289 1.19 14.87 18.23
N ASP A 290 0.04 15.31 18.76
CA ASP A 290 -0.50 14.89 20.05
C ASP A 290 -1.27 13.56 19.95
N LYS A 291 -1.86 13.29 18.78
CA LYS A 291 -2.57 12.04 18.47
C LYS A 291 -2.23 11.57 17.06
N LEU A 292 -1.94 10.29 16.90
CA LEU A 292 -1.72 9.66 15.59
C LEU A 292 -2.60 8.41 15.48
N VAL A 293 -3.28 8.26 14.34
CA VAL A 293 -4.27 7.20 14.11
C VAL A 293 -4.01 6.50 12.79
N VAL A 294 -4.12 5.17 12.77
CA VAL A 294 -4.19 4.40 11.52
C VAL A 294 -5.67 4.21 11.17
N ALA A 295 -6.19 4.98 10.23
CA ALA A 295 -7.59 4.93 9.79
C ALA A 295 -7.78 5.60 8.42
N GLY A 296 -8.94 5.36 7.79
CA GLY A 296 -9.40 6.15 6.65
C GLY A 296 -9.94 7.52 7.06
N LEU A 297 -10.15 8.39 6.07
CA LEU A 297 -10.52 9.80 6.29
C LEU A 297 -11.87 9.95 7.04
N LYS A 298 -12.94 9.36 6.50
CA LYS A 298 -14.29 9.47 7.06
C LYS A 298 -14.40 8.87 8.48
N PRO A 299 -13.94 7.63 8.74
CA PRO A 299 -13.93 7.09 10.10
C PRO A 299 -13.11 7.90 11.11
N PHE A 300 -12.12 8.68 10.66
CA PHE A 300 -11.37 9.57 11.53
C PHE A 300 -12.12 10.87 11.81
N LEU A 301 -12.71 11.49 10.77
CA LEU A 301 -13.52 12.71 10.92
C LEU A 301 -14.74 12.46 11.82
N GLU A 302 -15.39 11.31 11.67
CA GLU A 302 -16.55 10.90 12.48
C GLU A 302 -16.23 10.65 13.97
N GLN A 303 -14.95 10.66 14.37
CA GLN A 303 -14.57 10.60 15.79
C GLN A 303 -14.81 11.92 16.52
N ALA A 304 -14.98 13.04 15.82
CA ALA A 304 -15.34 14.31 16.44
C ALA A 304 -16.85 14.32 16.73
N THR A 305 -17.24 13.98 17.96
CA THR A 305 -18.63 13.74 18.36
C THR A 305 -19.30 14.93 19.05
N GLY A 306 -18.80 16.15 18.79
CA GLY A 306 -19.44 17.38 19.26
C GLY A 306 -18.54 18.62 19.15
N PRO A 307 -19.05 19.80 19.52
CA PRO A 307 -18.34 21.08 19.33
C PRO A 307 -16.96 21.17 20.00
N GLN A 308 -16.76 20.45 21.11
CA GLN A 308 -15.48 20.42 21.84
C GLN A 308 -14.43 19.53 21.16
N GLU A 309 -14.86 18.58 20.33
CA GLU A 309 -13.97 17.66 19.63
C GLU A 309 -13.71 18.08 18.18
N ALA A 310 -14.55 18.98 17.65
CA ALA A 310 -14.40 19.60 16.34
C ALA A 310 -13.03 20.30 16.19
N TYR A 311 -12.56 20.36 14.95
CA TYR A 311 -11.31 21.00 14.57
C TYR A 311 -11.59 22.42 14.07
N ASP A 312 -10.66 23.34 14.31
CA ASP A 312 -10.70 24.68 13.71
C ASP A 312 -9.91 24.70 12.40
N LEU A 313 -9.03 23.72 12.19
CA LEU A 313 -8.25 23.52 10.98
C LEU A 313 -8.21 22.03 10.61
N ILE A 314 -8.53 21.71 9.37
CA ILE A 314 -8.35 20.39 8.78
C ILE A 314 -7.48 20.55 7.54
N LEU A 315 -6.36 19.82 7.50
CA LEU A 315 -5.40 19.78 6.40
C LEU A 315 -5.54 18.49 5.60
N ALA A 316 -5.30 18.53 4.29
CA ALA A 316 -5.16 17.34 3.45
C ALA A 316 -4.18 17.60 2.27
N ALA A 317 -2.89 17.38 2.50
CA ALA A 317 -1.82 17.59 1.51
C ALA A 317 -1.53 16.31 0.71
N ASP A 318 -1.65 16.35 -0.62
CA ASP A 318 -1.46 15.22 -1.55
C ASP A 318 -2.28 13.94 -1.18
N VAL A 319 -3.46 14.13 -0.59
CA VAL A 319 -4.39 13.06 -0.20
C VAL A 319 -5.37 12.75 -1.33
N PHE A 320 -6.03 13.80 -1.83
CA PHE A 320 -7.13 13.66 -2.77
C PHE A 320 -6.71 13.16 -4.14
N VAL A 321 -5.42 13.15 -4.45
CA VAL A 321 -4.89 12.44 -5.63
C VAL A 321 -5.13 10.92 -5.57
N TYR A 322 -5.55 10.37 -4.42
CA TYR A 322 -5.96 8.98 -4.27
C TYR A 322 -7.48 8.79 -4.12
N VAL A 323 -8.26 9.88 -4.07
CA VAL A 323 -9.71 9.87 -3.84
C VAL A 323 -10.39 10.64 -4.98
N GLY A 324 -11.03 9.92 -5.90
CA GLY A 324 -11.76 10.53 -7.02
C GLY A 324 -13.01 11.24 -6.53
N ASN A 325 -13.99 10.46 -6.06
CA ASN A 325 -15.20 10.95 -5.44
C ASN A 325 -14.93 11.34 -3.99
N MET A 326 -14.93 12.65 -3.71
CA MET A 326 -14.68 13.19 -2.37
C MET A 326 -15.95 13.38 -1.53
N LYS A 327 -17.14 13.01 -2.05
CA LYS A 327 -18.43 13.28 -1.40
C LYS A 327 -18.47 12.80 0.05
N ASP A 328 -18.08 11.55 0.29
CA ASP A 328 -18.02 10.94 1.62
C ASP A 328 -17.12 11.72 2.62
N THR A 329 -16.03 12.32 2.13
CA THR A 329 -15.14 13.13 2.97
C THR A 329 -15.78 14.48 3.25
N PHE A 330 -16.33 15.14 2.24
CA PHE A 330 -16.99 16.44 2.38
C PHE A 330 -18.24 16.37 3.26
N GLU A 331 -19.03 15.30 3.17
CA GLU A 331 -20.20 15.07 4.03
C GLU A 331 -19.85 14.90 5.52
N ALA A 332 -18.62 14.48 5.83
CA ALA A 332 -18.15 14.35 7.20
C ALA A 332 -17.62 15.67 7.79
N LEU A 333 -17.26 16.65 6.95
CA LEU A 333 -16.66 17.92 7.40
C LEU A 333 -17.56 18.76 8.32
N PRO A 334 -18.88 18.94 8.06
CA PRO A 334 -19.72 19.81 8.90
C PRO A 334 -19.75 19.42 10.38
N ASN A 335 -19.65 18.12 10.66
CA ASN A 335 -19.63 17.61 12.04
C ASN A 335 -18.23 17.67 12.66
N ALA A 336 -17.17 17.58 11.83
CA ALA A 336 -15.79 17.54 12.28
C ALA A 336 -15.12 18.92 12.34
N LEU A 337 -15.67 19.93 11.68
CA LEU A 337 -15.09 21.27 11.53
C LEU A 337 -15.96 22.30 12.26
N HIS A 338 -15.36 23.09 13.15
CA HIS A 338 -16.06 24.16 13.84
C HIS A 338 -16.61 25.20 12.83
N PRO A 339 -17.76 25.85 13.07
CA PRO A 339 -18.17 27.02 12.30
C PRO A 339 -17.06 28.09 12.24
N GLY A 340 -16.74 28.59 11.06
CA GLY A 340 -15.58 29.46 10.83
C GLY A 340 -14.23 28.74 10.75
N GLY A 341 -14.19 27.43 11.01
CA GLY A 341 -13.01 26.58 10.86
C GLY A 341 -12.63 26.37 9.39
N TRP A 342 -11.35 26.09 9.16
CA TRP A 342 -10.76 26.02 7.82
C TRP A 342 -10.52 24.58 7.38
N PHE A 343 -10.83 24.31 6.12
CA PHE A 343 -10.43 23.11 5.43
C PHE A 343 -9.48 23.46 4.29
N VAL A 344 -8.24 23.01 4.40
CA VAL A 344 -7.15 23.37 3.49
C VAL A 344 -6.58 22.12 2.85
N PHE A 345 -6.60 22.06 1.52
CA PHE A 345 -6.23 20.84 0.81
C PHE A 345 -5.70 21.12 -0.59
N SER A 346 -5.04 20.11 -1.15
CA SER A 346 -4.51 20.15 -2.52
C SER A 346 -5.21 19.16 -3.44
N THR A 347 -5.36 19.51 -4.72
CA THR A 347 -5.77 18.57 -5.79
C THR A 347 -4.81 18.64 -6.97
N GLU A 348 -4.64 17.55 -7.73
CA GLU A 348 -3.98 17.58 -9.05
C GLU A 348 -4.99 17.99 -10.14
N ARG A 349 -4.50 18.56 -11.25
CA ARG A 349 -5.32 18.94 -12.42
C ARG A 349 -4.74 18.35 -13.71
N THR A 350 -5.61 18.18 -14.72
CA THR A 350 -5.14 17.84 -16.07
C THR A 350 -4.33 18.99 -16.67
N ILE A 351 -3.35 18.68 -17.51
CA ILE A 351 -2.53 19.69 -18.21
C ILE A 351 -3.42 20.59 -19.09
N HIS A 352 -4.45 20.03 -19.71
CA HIS A 352 -5.38 20.77 -20.56
C HIS A 352 -6.11 21.86 -19.76
N GLU A 353 -6.53 21.56 -18.53
CA GLU A 353 -7.15 22.53 -17.64
C GLU A 353 -6.16 23.54 -17.05
N ALA A 354 -4.95 23.12 -16.71
CA ALA A 354 -3.93 24.01 -16.16
C ALA A 354 -3.48 25.10 -17.16
N LEU A 355 -3.57 24.81 -18.46
CA LEU A 355 -3.19 25.72 -19.55
C LEU A 355 -4.40 26.45 -20.17
N ALA A 356 -5.63 26.15 -19.74
CA ALA A 356 -6.82 26.83 -20.23
C ALA A 356 -6.86 28.28 -19.69
N PRO A 357 -7.23 29.28 -20.52
CA PRO A 357 -7.43 30.64 -20.02
C PRO A 357 -8.45 30.63 -18.87
N GLN A 358 -8.18 31.35 -17.77
CA GLN A 358 -9.04 31.42 -16.57
C GLN A 358 -10.52 31.86 -16.81
N ARG A 359 -10.92 32.15 -18.06
CA ARG A 359 -12.22 32.68 -18.45
C ARG A 359 -13.29 31.64 -18.81
N THR A 360 -13.01 30.34 -18.76
CA THR A 360 -13.99 29.28 -19.11
C THR A 360 -14.41 28.39 -17.95
N LEU A 361 -14.14 28.79 -16.70
CA LEU A 361 -14.86 28.22 -15.56
C LEU A 361 -16.27 28.82 -15.56
N GLY A 362 -17.28 27.98 -15.79
CA GLY A 362 -18.69 28.38 -15.73
C GLY A 362 -19.03 29.08 -14.40
N ALA A 363 -20.19 29.73 -14.36
CA ALA A 363 -20.66 30.41 -13.16
C ALA A 363 -20.55 29.52 -11.90
N PRO A 364 -20.25 30.09 -10.72
CA PRO A 364 -20.21 29.33 -9.47
C PRO A 364 -21.49 28.50 -9.31
N GLY A 365 -21.35 27.18 -9.18
CA GLY A 365 -22.48 26.25 -9.01
C GLY A 365 -23.07 25.64 -10.30
N SER A 366 -22.58 25.97 -11.50
CA SER A 366 -22.96 25.20 -12.69
C SER A 366 -22.07 23.98 -12.84
N ALA A 367 -22.60 22.78 -12.60
CA ALA A 367 -21.94 21.54 -13.02
C ALA A 367 -21.67 21.63 -14.53
N CYS A 368 -20.40 21.57 -14.94
CA CYS A 368 -20.07 21.41 -16.36
C CYS A 368 -20.65 20.06 -16.79
N GLN A 369 -21.72 20.10 -17.59
CA GLN A 369 -22.30 18.91 -18.24
C GLN A 369 -21.28 18.13 -19.08
N CYS A 370 -20.11 18.73 -19.29
CA CYS A 370 -18.96 18.29 -20.04
C CYS A 370 -17.87 17.60 -19.19
N CYS A 371 -17.96 17.58 -17.86
CA CYS A 371 -16.88 17.09 -16.99
C CYS A 371 -17.43 16.14 -15.90
N PRO A 372 -16.89 14.91 -15.76
CA PRO A 372 -17.32 13.94 -14.74
C PRO A 372 -16.95 14.34 -13.29
N GLY A 373 -16.41 15.55 -13.08
CA GLY A 373 -15.96 16.07 -11.79
C GLY A 373 -14.52 15.68 -11.43
N PHE A 374 -14.15 14.42 -11.70
CA PHE A 374 -12.80 13.90 -11.52
C PHE A 374 -12.45 12.85 -12.57
N THR A 375 -11.15 12.65 -12.81
CA THR A 375 -10.62 11.63 -13.74
C THR A 375 -9.36 10.98 -13.17
N LEU A 376 -9.13 9.70 -13.49
CA LEU A 376 -7.88 9.02 -13.15
C LEU A 376 -6.86 9.24 -14.26
N GLY A 377 -5.72 9.85 -13.93
CA GLY A 377 -4.61 10.01 -14.86
C GLY A 377 -3.77 8.73 -15.01
N ASP A 378 -2.93 8.69 -16.05
CA ASP A 378 -2.03 7.56 -16.36
C ASP A 378 -1.05 7.23 -15.22
N SER A 379 -0.80 8.19 -14.32
CA SER A 379 -0.01 8.02 -13.10
C SER A 379 -0.70 7.17 -12.03
N GLY A 380 -2.00 6.85 -12.23
CA GLY A 380 -2.85 6.23 -11.22
C GLY A 380 -3.28 7.19 -10.11
N ARG A 381 -3.20 8.51 -10.36
CA ARG A 381 -3.66 9.57 -9.47
C ARG A 381 -4.88 10.29 -10.06
N PHE A 382 -5.80 10.70 -9.20
CA PHE A 382 -6.98 11.45 -9.58
C PHE A 382 -6.69 12.93 -9.78
N HIS A 383 -7.31 13.50 -10.80
CA HIS A 383 -7.37 14.93 -11.06
C HIS A 383 -8.82 15.41 -10.87
N HIS A 384 -8.99 16.63 -10.37
CA HIS A 384 -10.30 17.18 -10.03
C HIS A 384 -10.53 18.51 -10.72
N CYS A 385 -11.73 18.71 -11.25
CA CYS A 385 -12.11 20.01 -11.79
C CYS A 385 -12.62 20.91 -10.66
N GLU A 386 -12.34 22.21 -10.78
CA GLU A 386 -12.68 23.19 -9.74
C GLU A 386 -14.20 23.30 -9.51
N ALA A 387 -15.01 23.14 -10.57
CA ALA A 387 -16.47 23.20 -10.47
C ALA A 387 -17.02 22.10 -9.54
N TYR A 388 -16.45 20.90 -9.60
CA TYR A 388 -16.81 19.78 -8.71
C TYR A 388 -16.46 20.09 -7.26
N ILE A 389 -15.26 20.61 -7.01
CA ILE A 389 -14.82 20.98 -5.66
C ILE A 389 -15.71 22.08 -5.06
N ARG A 390 -16.07 23.10 -5.85
CA ARG A 390 -16.97 24.17 -5.41
C ARG A 390 -18.37 23.65 -5.10
N ALA A 391 -18.90 22.73 -5.91
CA ALA A 391 -20.20 22.12 -5.65
C ALA A 391 -20.20 21.34 -4.33
N LEU A 392 -19.18 20.49 -4.10
CA LEU A 392 -19.03 19.77 -2.84
C LEU A 392 -18.89 20.69 -1.63
N ALA A 393 -18.12 21.78 -1.77
CA ALA A 393 -17.97 22.76 -0.69
C ALA A 393 -19.33 23.35 -0.29
N VAL A 394 -20.15 23.77 -1.27
CA VAL A 394 -21.50 24.30 -1.01
C VAL A 394 -22.40 23.25 -0.36
N GLU A 395 -22.42 22.02 -0.87
CA GLU A 395 -23.22 20.92 -0.31
C GLU A 395 -22.85 20.61 1.15
N ALA A 396 -21.56 20.73 1.49
CA ALA A 396 -21.06 20.55 2.85
C ALA A 396 -21.08 21.86 3.68
N GLY A 397 -21.79 22.91 3.24
CA GLY A 397 -21.91 24.14 4.01
C GLY A 397 -20.60 24.93 4.17
N LEU A 398 -19.64 24.77 3.27
CA LEU A 398 -18.41 25.55 3.22
C LEU A 398 -18.44 26.61 2.10
N SER A 399 -17.70 27.68 2.32
CA SER A 399 -17.37 28.67 1.28
C SER A 399 -15.91 28.54 0.88
N VAL A 400 -15.62 28.57 -0.43
CA VAL A 400 -14.23 28.57 -0.93
C VAL A 400 -13.68 29.99 -0.81
N LEU A 401 -12.78 30.20 0.15
CA LEU A 401 -12.11 31.48 0.41
C LEU A 401 -11.07 31.80 -0.66
N SER A 402 -10.23 30.82 -1.01
CA SER A 402 -9.18 31.01 -2.03
C SER A 402 -8.89 29.72 -2.80
N VAL A 403 -8.42 29.89 -4.03
CA VAL A 403 -7.89 28.83 -4.88
C VAL A 403 -6.60 29.34 -5.51
N GLU A 404 -5.49 28.68 -5.25
CA GLU A 404 -4.18 29.01 -5.84
C GLU A 404 -3.71 27.86 -6.74
N THR A 405 -3.48 28.15 -8.02
CA THR A 405 -2.92 27.18 -8.97
C THR A 405 -1.40 27.30 -9.01
N LEU A 406 -0.71 26.18 -8.86
CA LEU A 406 0.75 26.11 -8.83
C LEU A 406 1.27 24.77 -9.36
N THR A 407 2.59 24.70 -9.55
CA THR A 407 3.29 23.43 -9.75
C THR A 407 3.49 22.76 -8.39
N LEU A 408 2.81 21.63 -8.15
CA LEU A 408 2.89 20.91 -6.88
C LEU A 408 4.23 20.15 -6.72
N ARG A 409 4.69 19.56 -7.83
CA ARG A 409 5.90 18.73 -7.90
C ARG A 409 6.36 18.52 -9.34
N MET A 410 7.54 17.95 -9.49
CA MET A 410 8.02 17.37 -10.74
C MET A 410 7.75 15.86 -10.76
N ASN A 411 7.39 15.32 -11.93
CA ASN A 411 7.22 13.88 -12.15
C ASN A 411 7.84 13.49 -13.50
N GLY A 412 8.92 12.70 -13.46
CA GLY A 412 9.65 12.32 -14.69
C GLY A 412 10.12 13.53 -15.51
N GLY A 413 10.53 14.61 -14.83
CA GLY A 413 10.96 15.87 -15.47
C GLY A 413 9.80 16.76 -15.99
N LYS A 414 8.54 16.33 -15.86
CA LYS A 414 7.37 17.13 -16.23
C LYS A 414 6.73 17.77 -15.00
N PRO A 415 6.25 19.03 -15.07
CA PRO A 415 5.53 19.64 -13.97
C PRO A 415 4.16 18.98 -13.77
N VAL A 416 3.79 18.77 -12.51
CA VAL A 416 2.44 18.38 -12.11
C VAL A 416 1.75 19.61 -11.54
N PHE A 417 0.71 20.07 -12.22
CA PHE A 417 -0.08 21.22 -11.80
C PHE A 417 -1.19 20.79 -10.86
N GLY A 418 -1.54 21.69 -9.95
CA GLY A 418 -2.63 21.48 -9.03
C GLY A 418 -3.11 22.76 -8.40
N ASN A 419 -4.12 22.61 -7.55
CA ASN A 419 -4.71 23.71 -6.80
C ASN A 419 -4.51 23.50 -5.31
N ILE A 420 -4.28 24.59 -4.58
CA ILE A 420 -4.48 24.67 -3.14
C ILE A 420 -5.80 25.40 -2.88
N TYR A 421 -6.68 24.78 -2.13
CA TYR A 421 -7.95 25.34 -1.70
C TYR A 421 -7.89 25.71 -0.23
N ILE A 422 -8.48 26.87 0.10
CA ILE A 422 -8.88 27.20 1.47
C ILE A 422 -10.39 27.34 1.46
N CYS A 423 -11.06 26.46 2.19
CA CYS A 423 -12.50 26.51 2.43
C CYS A 423 -12.77 26.90 3.90
N ILE A 424 -13.83 27.64 4.16
CA ILE A 424 -14.27 28.00 5.51
C ILE A 424 -15.65 27.42 5.76
N HIS A 425 -15.86 26.79 6.92
CA HIS A 425 -17.19 26.31 7.33
C HIS A 425 -18.08 27.52 7.60
N ASN A 426 -19.24 27.59 6.95
CA ASN A 426 -20.15 28.72 7.13
C ASN A 426 -20.70 28.71 8.55
N CYS A 427 -20.65 29.86 9.23
CA CYS A 427 -21.45 30.04 10.44
C CYS A 427 -22.92 29.93 10.04
N SER A 428 -23.67 29.04 10.71
CA SER A 428 -25.13 29.00 10.57
C SER A 428 -25.65 30.42 10.79
N GLN A 429 -26.37 30.98 9.82
CA GLN A 429 -27.24 32.09 10.17
C GLN A 429 -28.24 31.52 11.17
N GLU A 430 -28.21 31.99 12.42
CA GLU A 430 -29.28 31.68 13.36
C GLU A 430 -30.61 32.03 12.68
N PRO A 431 -31.58 31.10 12.62
CA PRO A 431 -32.89 31.38 12.04
C PRO A 431 -33.66 32.46 12.81
#